data_AF-A0A8H2WSN4-F1
#
_entry.id   AF-A0A8H2WSN4-F1
#
_cell.length_a   1.000
_cell.length_b   1.000
_cell.length_c   1.000
_cell.angle_alpha   90.00
_cell.angle_beta   90.00
_cell.angle_gamma   90.00
#
_symmetry.space_group_name_H-M   'P 1'
#
loop_
_entity.id
_entity.type
_entity.pdbx_description
1 polymer ?
#
loop_
_entity_poly.entity_id
_entity_poly.type
_entity_poly.pdbx_seq_one_letter_code
_entity_poly.pdbx_strand_id
1 'polypeptide(L)'
;MSSPGFLSKVIVDIIENFHGQQQLAKHLAIVSFTLLVYDWVVNIDLEVEFIWGRSWSGRRIVYHVNRILPIALLGVSSTVILFVPSPGSSVSISSFHSIHRTKRLVVWILCGVLIAGVIANIVTANLLLARINYLDNPLPDIFTGCILTIPDYVWILYLVPMIYECALFILTTWRIYVLSRDYGRTRLIETLAHSGITYFAILVGLVMFSCIGGTVESIRIAAYGSGGLPAISSVVCSHMIFSLHQIAREDRDKGYPSSPARSNTGVKPQSAIPLQSVTSANTPYA
;
A
#
# COMPACT_ATOMS: atom_id res chain seq x y z
N MET A 1 -51.47 13.16 -6.58
CA MET A 1 -50.92 14.28 -7.37
C MET A 1 -49.66 14.77 -6.68
N SER A 2 -48.50 14.26 -7.09
CA SER A 2 -47.20 14.83 -6.69
C SER A 2 -47.06 16.21 -7.35
N SER A 3 -46.89 17.25 -6.53
CA SER A 3 -46.70 18.62 -7.05
C SER A 3 -45.40 18.68 -7.86
N PRO A 4 -45.40 19.22 -9.09
CA PRO A 4 -44.21 19.29 -9.95
C PRO A 4 -43.01 19.99 -9.31
N GLY A 5 -43.25 20.88 -8.33
CA GLY A 5 -42.18 21.53 -7.56
C GLY A 5 -41.44 20.62 -6.58
N PHE A 6 -42.02 19.49 -6.15
CA PHE A 6 -41.35 18.56 -5.23
C PHE A 6 -40.27 17.73 -5.94
N LEU A 7 -40.59 17.19 -7.12
CA LEU A 7 -39.63 16.42 -7.93
C LEU A 7 -38.46 17.29 -8.38
N SER A 8 -38.71 18.55 -8.75
CA SER A 8 -37.65 19.48 -9.13
C SER A 8 -36.66 19.74 -7.99
N LYS A 9 -37.14 19.89 -6.74
CA LYS A 9 -36.26 20.12 -5.59
C LYS A 9 -35.41 18.90 -5.27
N VAL A 10 -36.02 17.71 -5.25
CA VAL A 10 -35.31 16.45 -5.00
C VAL A 10 -34.20 16.23 -6.03
N ILE A 11 -34.46 16.51 -7.31
CA ILE A 11 -33.45 16.38 -8.37
C ILE A 11 -32.29 17.37 -8.15
N VAL A 12 -32.58 18.63 -7.80
CA VAL A 12 -31.56 19.65 -7.55
C VAL A 12 -30.67 19.26 -6.37
N ASP A 13 -31.25 18.81 -5.25
CA ASP A 13 -30.49 18.40 -4.06
C ASP A 13 -29.54 17.22 -4.35
N ILE A 14 -29.99 16.26 -5.17
CA ILE A 14 -29.16 15.12 -5.59
C ILE A 14 -27.98 15.59 -6.44
N ILE A 15 -28.22 16.50 -7.39
CA ILE A 15 -27.18 17.04 -8.28
C ILE A 15 -26.14 17.83 -7.47
N GLU A 16 -26.57 18.68 -6.54
CA GLU A 16 -25.67 19.48 -5.70
C GLU A 16 -24.80 18.60 -4.81
N ASN A 17 -25.39 17.60 -4.14
CA ASN A 17 -24.64 16.65 -3.31
C ASN A 17 -23.63 15.84 -4.13
N PHE A 18 -24.04 15.33 -5.29
CA PHE A 18 -23.17 14.59 -6.19
C PHE A 18 -22.00 15.45 -6.70
N HIS A 19 -22.28 16.69 -7.12
CA HIS A 19 -21.26 17.64 -7.55
C HIS A 19 -20.26 17.94 -6.43
N GLY A 20 -20.75 18.21 -5.22
CA GLY A 20 -19.92 18.44 -4.04
C GLY A 20 -18.97 17.28 -3.77
N GLN A 21 -19.45 16.04 -3.84
CA GLN A 21 -18.61 14.85 -3.66
C GLN A 21 -17.57 14.68 -4.75
N GLN A 22 -17.92 14.93 -6.02
CA GLN A 22 -16.96 14.86 -7.11
C GLN A 22 -15.86 15.91 -6.97
N GLN A 23 -16.22 17.13 -6.60
CA GLN A 23 -15.23 18.18 -6.32
C GLN A 23 -14.32 17.75 -5.18
N LEU A 24 -14.89 17.28 -4.06
CA LEU A 24 -14.10 16.79 -2.93
C LEU A 24 -13.13 15.67 -3.35
N ALA A 25 -13.61 14.69 -4.12
CA ALA A 25 -12.78 13.61 -4.65
C ALA A 25 -11.61 14.13 -5.49
N LYS A 26 -11.87 15.08 -6.40
CA LYS A 26 -10.85 15.71 -7.25
C LYS A 26 -9.79 16.44 -6.43
N HIS A 27 -10.21 17.25 -5.46
CA HIS A 27 -9.27 17.96 -4.59
C HIS A 27 -8.44 16.99 -3.76
N LEU A 28 -9.05 15.95 -3.20
CA LEU A 28 -8.33 14.91 -2.45
C LEU A 28 -7.37 14.10 -3.33
N ALA A 29 -7.71 13.84 -4.60
CA ALA A 29 -6.81 13.20 -5.56
C ALA A 29 -5.59 14.07 -5.87
N ILE A 30 -5.78 15.36 -6.07
CA ILE A 30 -4.67 16.31 -6.27
C ILE A 30 -3.78 16.36 -5.02
N VAL A 31 -4.37 16.42 -3.82
CA VAL A 31 -3.62 16.39 -2.55
C VAL A 31 -2.83 15.08 -2.42
N SER A 32 -3.45 13.94 -2.72
CA SER A 32 -2.82 12.61 -2.64
C SER A 32 -1.65 12.48 -3.63
N PHE A 33 -1.81 12.97 -4.86
CA PHE A 33 -0.75 13.01 -5.85
C PHE A 33 0.39 13.95 -5.43
N THR A 34 0.05 15.15 -4.95
CA THR A 34 1.04 16.13 -4.46
C THR A 34 1.83 15.55 -3.29
N LEU A 35 1.17 14.84 -2.37
CA LEU A 35 1.81 14.15 -1.25
C LEU A 35 2.81 13.09 -1.73
N LEU A 36 2.49 12.30 -2.75
CA LEU A 36 3.43 11.33 -3.33
C LEU A 36 4.64 11.99 -3.97
N VAL A 37 4.42 13.05 -4.76
CA VAL A 37 5.52 13.80 -5.39
C VAL A 37 6.40 14.44 -4.31
N TYR A 38 5.79 15.02 -3.29
CA TYR A 38 6.49 15.60 -2.15
C TYR A 38 7.33 14.55 -1.41
N ASP A 39 6.75 13.40 -1.07
CA ASP A 39 7.49 12.29 -0.44
C ASP A 39 8.66 11.81 -1.32
N TRP A 40 8.46 11.82 -2.64
CA TRP A 40 9.51 11.43 -3.57
C TRP A 40 10.69 12.40 -3.54
N VAL A 41 10.40 13.69 -3.67
CA VAL A 41 11.42 14.75 -3.68
C VAL A 41 12.18 14.79 -2.36
N VAL A 42 11.49 14.68 -1.21
CA VAL A 42 12.14 14.74 0.11
C VAL A 42 13.03 13.54 0.39
N ASN A 43 12.65 12.34 -0.09
CA ASN A 43 13.40 11.13 0.21
C ASN A 43 14.41 10.74 -0.88
N ILE A 44 14.57 11.53 -1.94
CA ILE A 44 15.46 11.18 -3.05
C ILE A 44 16.92 11.02 -2.60
N ASP A 45 17.36 11.84 -1.65
CA ASP A 45 18.73 11.76 -1.11
C ASP A 45 18.96 10.41 -0.42
N LEU A 46 17.99 9.96 0.37
CA LEU A 46 18.02 8.66 1.05
C LEU A 46 17.92 7.50 0.04
N GLU A 47 17.15 7.65 -1.04
CA GLU A 47 17.09 6.65 -2.11
C GLU A 47 18.43 6.48 -2.81
N VAL A 48 19.07 7.59 -3.17
CA VAL A 48 20.34 7.58 -3.87
C VAL A 48 21.39 6.89 -2.98
N GLU A 49 21.40 7.22 -1.68
CA GLU A 49 22.33 6.63 -0.71
C GLU A 49 22.07 5.13 -0.48
N PHE A 50 20.84 4.73 -0.19
CA PHE A 50 20.56 3.35 0.26
C PHE A 50 20.23 2.37 -0.87
N ILE A 51 19.70 2.84 -1.99
CA ILE A 51 19.06 1.99 -3.01
C ILE A 51 19.82 2.03 -4.34
N TRP A 52 20.21 3.21 -4.83
CA TRP A 52 20.71 3.35 -6.21
C TRP A 52 22.07 2.69 -6.42
N GLY A 53 22.97 2.80 -5.44
CA GLY A 53 24.31 2.22 -5.49
C GLY A 53 24.40 0.70 -5.26
N ARG A 54 23.29 0.01 -4.97
CA ARG A 54 23.28 -1.44 -4.72
C ARG A 54 22.94 -2.25 -5.97
N SER A 55 23.49 -3.46 -6.08
CA SER A 55 23.13 -4.39 -7.15
C SER A 55 21.63 -4.67 -7.19
N TRP A 56 21.08 -4.85 -8.39
CA TRP A 56 19.68 -5.15 -8.58
C TRP A 56 19.31 -6.43 -7.82
N SER A 57 18.43 -6.28 -6.84
CA SER A 57 17.88 -7.37 -6.03
C SER A 57 16.37 -7.29 -6.02
N GLY A 58 15.68 -8.40 -5.77
CA GLY A 58 14.21 -8.43 -5.75
C GLY A 58 13.59 -7.36 -4.83
N ARG A 59 14.22 -7.05 -3.69
CA ARG A 59 13.78 -5.98 -2.78
C ARG A 59 13.81 -4.60 -3.42
N ARG A 60 14.83 -4.31 -4.24
CA ARG A 60 14.94 -3.06 -4.98
C ARG A 60 13.84 -2.94 -6.05
N ILE A 61 13.54 -4.04 -6.73
CA ILE A 61 12.45 -4.08 -7.72
C ILE A 61 11.11 -3.82 -7.03
N VAL A 62 10.82 -4.55 -5.94
CA VAL A 62 9.58 -4.36 -5.16
C VAL A 62 9.46 -2.93 -4.65
N TYR A 63 10.56 -2.33 -4.19
CA TYR A 63 10.58 -0.92 -3.78
C TYR A 63 10.20 0.02 -4.93
N HIS A 64 10.84 -0.11 -6.09
CA HIS A 64 10.53 0.74 -7.24
C HIS A 64 9.11 0.50 -7.76
N VAL A 65 8.62 -0.75 -7.77
CA VAL A 65 7.22 -1.03 -8.11
C VAL A 65 6.28 -0.36 -7.13
N ASN A 66 6.50 -0.48 -5.82
CA ASN A 66 5.67 0.16 -4.81
C ASN A 66 5.66 1.69 -4.91
N ARG A 67 6.72 2.30 -5.47
CA ARG A 67 6.87 3.74 -5.60
C ARG A 67 6.32 4.28 -6.93
N ILE A 68 6.58 3.56 -8.04
CA ILE A 68 6.14 3.96 -9.38
C ILE A 68 4.66 3.61 -9.59
N LEU A 69 4.18 2.47 -9.08
CA LEU A 69 2.84 1.98 -9.35
C LEU A 69 1.73 2.92 -8.83
N PRO A 70 1.80 3.51 -7.62
CA PRO A 70 0.81 4.48 -7.17
C PRO A 70 0.85 5.79 -7.96
N ILE A 71 2.03 6.27 -8.37
CA ILE A 71 2.16 7.46 -9.21
C ILE A 71 1.59 7.20 -10.60
N ALA A 72 1.89 6.03 -11.18
CA ALA A 72 1.35 5.62 -12.47
C ALA A 72 -0.17 5.43 -12.37
N LEU A 73 -0.66 4.74 -11.34
CA LEU A 73 -2.09 4.53 -11.12
C LEU A 73 -2.81 5.85 -10.88
N LEU A 74 -2.30 6.76 -10.06
CA LEU A 74 -2.95 8.04 -9.81
C LEU A 74 -2.82 9.00 -10.99
N GLY A 75 -1.69 9.02 -11.70
CA GLY A 75 -1.52 9.79 -12.94
C GLY A 75 -2.46 9.31 -14.05
N VAL A 76 -2.61 8.00 -14.21
CA VAL A 76 -3.56 7.39 -15.15
C VAL A 76 -5.00 7.56 -14.65
N SER A 77 -5.27 7.41 -13.36
CA SER A 77 -6.63 7.61 -12.81
C SER A 77 -7.06 9.07 -12.88
N SER A 78 -6.16 10.03 -12.70
CA SER A 78 -6.44 11.47 -12.85
C SER A 78 -6.79 11.83 -14.29
N THR A 79 -6.18 11.15 -15.26
CA THR A 79 -6.52 11.32 -16.68
C THR A 79 -7.80 10.57 -17.07
N VAL A 80 -8.06 9.39 -16.49
CA VAL A 80 -9.28 8.59 -16.72
C VAL A 80 -10.53 9.15 -16.02
N ILE A 81 -10.39 9.79 -14.85
CA ILE A 81 -11.49 10.51 -14.16
C ILE A 81 -11.89 11.78 -14.93
N LEU A 82 -10.99 12.34 -15.74
CA LEU A 82 -11.26 13.55 -16.55
C LEU A 82 -11.62 13.24 -18.01
N PHE A 83 -11.19 12.09 -18.54
CA PHE A 83 -11.50 11.65 -19.90
C PHE A 83 -11.74 10.14 -19.86
N VAL A 84 -12.98 9.72 -20.08
CA VAL A 84 -13.33 8.31 -20.29
C VAL A 84 -13.04 7.97 -21.76
N PRO A 85 -12.09 7.09 -22.06
CA PRO A 85 -12.18 6.28 -23.28
C PRO A 85 -12.48 4.80 -22.95
N SER A 86 -13.28 4.24 -23.86
CA SER A 86 -13.69 2.85 -24.06
C SER A 86 -12.67 1.75 -23.71
N PRO A 87 -13.12 0.54 -23.30
CA PRO A 87 -12.25 -0.54 -22.82
C PRO A 87 -11.36 -1.13 -23.92
N GLY A 88 -10.10 -1.38 -23.56
CA GLY A 88 -9.21 -2.23 -24.35
C GLY A 88 -7.73 -2.12 -23.98
N SER A 89 -7.30 -2.75 -22.87
CA SER A 89 -5.94 -3.32 -22.77
C SER A 89 -5.70 -4.04 -21.44
N SER A 90 -5.36 -5.32 -21.58
CA SER A 90 -4.88 -6.24 -20.55
C SER A 90 -3.42 -5.94 -20.18
N VAL A 91 -3.11 -5.84 -18.88
CA VAL A 91 -1.73 -5.74 -18.40
C VAL A 91 -1.41 -6.96 -17.55
N SER A 92 -0.60 -7.87 -18.12
CA SER A 92 0.02 -9.00 -17.44
C SER A 92 1.34 -8.55 -16.82
N ILE A 93 1.57 -8.88 -15.54
CA ILE A 93 2.92 -8.84 -14.96
C ILE A 93 3.17 -10.20 -14.32
N SER A 94 3.90 -11.04 -15.04
CA SER A 94 4.42 -12.32 -14.56
C SER A 94 5.86 -12.16 -14.05
N SER A 95 6.12 -12.91 -12.98
CA SER A 95 7.41 -13.47 -12.55
C SER A 95 8.28 -12.62 -11.62
N PHE A 96 8.35 -13.05 -10.35
CA PHE A 96 9.62 -13.09 -9.63
C PHE A 96 9.65 -14.32 -8.71
N HIS A 97 10.33 -15.37 -9.17
CA HIS A 97 10.66 -16.55 -8.39
C HIS A 97 12.04 -16.37 -7.76
N SER A 98 12.22 -16.96 -6.58
CA SER A 98 13.47 -17.12 -5.82
C SER A 98 13.72 -16.08 -4.72
N ILE A 99 13.50 -16.50 -3.46
CA ILE A 99 14.33 -16.15 -2.29
C ILE A 99 14.31 -17.31 -1.27
N HIS A 100 15.45 -17.47 -0.61
CA HIS A 100 15.92 -18.67 0.07
C HIS A 100 15.29 -18.98 1.44
N ARG A 101 15.18 -20.30 1.69
CA ARG A 101 15.25 -21.09 2.94
C ARG A 101 15.46 -20.24 4.21
N THR A 102 14.58 -20.23 5.24
CA THR A 102 14.10 -21.39 6.01
C THR A 102 12.77 -21.08 6.77
N LYS A 103 12.03 -20.03 6.40
CA LYS A 103 10.64 -19.72 6.88
C LYS A 103 9.59 -19.71 5.77
N ARG A 104 9.83 -20.51 4.73
CA ARG A 104 9.12 -20.48 3.44
C ARG A 104 7.60 -20.67 3.54
N LEU A 105 7.13 -21.50 4.46
CA LEU A 105 5.70 -21.84 4.51
C LEU A 105 4.82 -20.61 4.83
N VAL A 106 5.19 -19.80 5.82
CA VAL A 106 4.42 -18.59 6.18
C VAL A 106 4.43 -17.58 5.03
N VAL A 107 5.58 -17.40 4.38
CA VAL A 107 5.69 -16.49 3.22
C VAL A 107 4.88 -17.01 2.03
N TRP A 108 4.92 -18.30 1.71
CA TRP A 108 4.11 -18.89 0.64
C TRP A 108 2.62 -18.82 0.93
N ILE A 109 2.21 -19.04 2.18
CA ILE A 109 0.82 -18.86 2.60
C ILE A 109 0.42 -17.39 2.44
N LEU A 110 1.21 -16.44 2.93
CA LEU A 110 0.91 -15.01 2.81
C LEU A 110 0.87 -14.55 1.34
N CYS A 111 1.81 -14.99 0.51
CA CYS A 111 1.81 -14.70 -0.92
C CYS A 111 0.63 -15.37 -1.63
N GLY A 112 0.30 -16.62 -1.29
CA GLY A 112 -0.84 -17.33 -1.84
C GLY A 112 -2.17 -16.66 -1.48
N VAL A 113 -2.34 -16.26 -0.23
CA VAL A 113 -3.50 -15.49 0.26
C VAL A 113 -3.58 -14.13 -0.44
N LEU A 114 -2.45 -13.44 -0.60
CA LEU A 114 -2.40 -12.17 -1.32
C LEU A 114 -2.82 -12.34 -2.79
N ILE A 115 -2.25 -13.31 -3.50
CA ILE A 115 -2.58 -13.57 -4.91
C ILE A 115 -4.05 -13.96 -5.06
N ALA A 116 -4.55 -14.86 -4.21
CA ALA A 116 -5.96 -15.25 -4.20
C ALA A 116 -6.88 -14.05 -3.92
N GLY A 117 -6.50 -13.20 -2.96
CA GLY A 117 -7.22 -11.97 -2.65
C GLY A 117 -7.23 -10.96 -3.80
N VAL A 118 -6.10 -10.79 -4.49
CA VAL A 118 -6.00 -9.94 -5.69
C VAL A 118 -6.89 -10.48 -6.81
N ILE A 119 -6.86 -11.79 -7.08
CA ILE A 119 -7.74 -12.41 -8.09
C ILE A 119 -9.20 -12.22 -7.72
N ALA A 120 -9.57 -12.45 -6.45
CA ALA A 120 -10.94 -12.24 -5.97
C ALA A 120 -11.39 -10.78 -6.13
N ASN A 121 -10.51 -9.81 -5.83
CA ASN A 121 -10.79 -8.39 -6.03
C ASN A 121 -10.95 -8.04 -7.50
N ILE A 122 -10.09 -8.56 -8.39
CA ILE A 122 -10.20 -8.34 -9.84
C ILE A 122 -11.52 -8.89 -10.36
N VAL A 123 -11.89 -10.13 -9.99
CA VAL A 123 -13.15 -10.75 -10.42
C VAL A 123 -14.34 -9.94 -9.90
N THR A 124 -14.34 -9.58 -8.62
CA THR A 124 -15.42 -8.79 -8.01
C THR A 124 -15.53 -7.40 -8.66
N ALA A 125 -14.40 -6.74 -8.95
CA ALA A 125 -14.38 -5.45 -9.62
C ALA A 125 -14.92 -5.56 -11.05
N ASN A 126 -14.56 -6.59 -11.81
CA ASN A 126 -15.10 -6.81 -13.15
C ASN A 126 -16.60 -7.09 -13.14
N LEU A 127 -17.08 -7.91 -12.20
CA LEU A 127 -18.51 -8.16 -12.02
C LEU A 127 -19.27 -6.88 -11.63
N LEU A 128 -18.67 -6.05 -10.79
CA LEU A 128 -19.19 -4.73 -10.42
C LEU A 128 -19.26 -3.79 -11.62
N LEU A 129 -18.16 -3.65 -12.37
CA LEU A 129 -18.08 -2.80 -13.57
C LEU A 129 -19.11 -3.23 -14.63
N ALA A 130 -19.32 -4.54 -14.82
CA ALA A 130 -20.33 -5.08 -15.73
C ALA A 130 -21.78 -4.78 -15.29
N ARG A 131 -22.00 -4.34 -14.04
CA ARG A 131 -23.30 -3.95 -13.48
C ARG A 131 -23.48 -2.44 -13.34
N ILE A 132 -22.48 -1.64 -13.71
CA ILE A 132 -22.62 -0.19 -13.66
C ILE A 132 -23.56 0.25 -14.78
N ASN A 133 -24.62 0.96 -14.38
CA ASN A 133 -25.51 1.64 -15.31
C ASN A 133 -24.99 3.05 -15.52
N TYR A 134 -24.78 3.41 -16.79
CA TYR A 134 -24.49 4.78 -17.18
C TYR A 134 -25.83 5.50 -17.32
N LEU A 135 -26.01 6.58 -16.54
CA LEU A 135 -27.13 7.48 -16.80
C LEU A 135 -26.69 8.49 -17.86
N ASP A 136 -27.51 8.61 -18.90
CA ASP A 136 -27.37 9.70 -19.86
C ASP A 136 -27.46 11.02 -19.10
N ASN A 137 -26.48 11.89 -19.35
CA ASN A 137 -26.41 13.16 -18.65
C ASN A 137 -27.59 14.05 -19.06
N PRO A 138 -28.51 14.40 -18.15
CA PRO A 138 -29.66 15.22 -18.48
C PRO A 138 -29.31 16.66 -18.84
N LEU A 139 -28.10 17.14 -18.50
CA LEU A 139 -27.63 18.51 -18.79
C LEU A 139 -26.22 18.52 -19.40
N PRO A 140 -26.08 18.23 -20.71
CA PRO A 140 -24.78 18.17 -21.40
C PRO A 140 -24.07 19.53 -21.46
N ASP A 141 -24.80 20.63 -21.47
CA ASP A 141 -24.21 21.99 -21.58
C ASP A 141 -23.50 22.46 -20.31
N ILE A 142 -23.86 21.88 -19.16
CA ILE A 142 -23.32 22.28 -17.85
C ILE A 142 -22.31 21.25 -17.34
N PHE A 143 -22.53 19.97 -17.64
CA PHE A 143 -21.68 18.88 -17.18
C PHE A 143 -21.09 18.11 -18.37
N THR A 144 -19.78 18.17 -18.54
CA THR A 144 -19.06 17.28 -19.45
C THR A 144 -18.76 15.96 -18.75
N GLY A 145 -19.43 14.86 -19.16
CA GLY A 145 -19.17 13.51 -18.66
C GLY A 145 -20.43 12.67 -18.44
N CYS A 146 -20.24 11.35 -18.22
CA CYS A 146 -21.32 10.45 -17.83
C CYS A 146 -21.48 10.40 -16.30
N ILE A 147 -22.71 10.37 -15.81
CA ILE A 147 -22.99 10.17 -14.40
C ILE A 147 -22.84 8.68 -14.09
N LEU A 148 -21.83 8.35 -13.28
CA LEU A 148 -21.55 6.99 -12.85
C LEU A 148 -22.29 6.71 -11.54
N THR A 149 -23.34 5.89 -11.59
CA THR A 149 -24.03 5.44 -10.38
C THR A 149 -23.26 4.28 -9.76
N ILE A 150 -22.59 4.53 -8.64
CA ILE A 150 -21.79 3.53 -7.92
C ILE A 150 -22.71 2.67 -7.03
N PRO A 151 -22.75 1.33 -7.21
CA PRO A 151 -23.62 0.49 -6.42
C PRO A 151 -23.29 0.50 -4.92
N ASP A 152 -24.29 0.27 -4.07
CA ASP A 152 -24.14 0.29 -2.59
C ASP A 152 -23.23 -0.82 -2.05
N TYR A 153 -22.90 -1.83 -2.85
CA TYR A 153 -22.09 -2.98 -2.46
C TYR A 153 -20.60 -2.87 -2.87
N VAL A 154 -20.14 -1.68 -3.30
CA VAL A 154 -18.72 -1.46 -3.65
C VAL A 154 -17.77 -1.63 -2.47
N TRP A 155 -18.23 -1.45 -1.23
CA TRP A 155 -17.42 -1.66 -0.02
C TRP A 155 -16.87 -3.09 0.10
N ILE A 156 -17.50 -4.08 -0.55
CA ILE A 156 -17.04 -5.47 -0.59
C ILE A 156 -15.62 -5.58 -1.18
N LEU A 157 -15.25 -4.69 -2.11
CA LEU A 157 -13.88 -4.65 -2.67
C LEU A 157 -12.80 -4.32 -1.63
N TYR A 158 -13.16 -3.66 -0.53
CA TYR A 158 -12.24 -3.27 0.53
C TYR A 158 -12.24 -4.26 1.69
N LEU A 159 -13.23 -5.15 1.76
CA LEU A 159 -13.32 -6.16 2.81
C LEU A 159 -12.15 -7.16 2.75
N VAL A 160 -11.78 -7.64 1.56
CA VAL A 160 -10.67 -8.60 1.41
C VAL A 160 -9.32 -7.96 1.78
N PRO A 161 -8.94 -6.77 1.26
CA PRO A 161 -7.77 -6.04 1.73
C PRO A 161 -7.80 -5.76 3.23
N MET A 162 -8.95 -5.38 3.80
CA MET A 162 -9.09 -5.14 5.23
C MET A 162 -8.74 -6.38 6.05
N ILE A 163 -9.29 -7.53 5.70
CA ILE A 163 -9.00 -8.80 6.40
C ILE A 163 -7.51 -9.12 6.29
N TYR A 164 -6.92 -8.93 5.11
CA TYR A 164 -5.49 -9.18 4.87
C TYR A 164 -4.60 -8.27 5.73
N GLU A 165 -4.86 -6.96 5.74
CA GLU A 165 -4.08 -6.00 6.52
C GLU A 165 -4.24 -6.22 8.03
N CYS A 166 -5.45 -6.54 8.50
CA CYS A 166 -5.69 -6.94 9.88
C CYS A 166 -4.91 -8.21 10.25
N ALA A 167 -4.89 -9.22 9.38
CA ALA A 167 -4.13 -10.44 9.60
C ALA A 167 -2.62 -10.17 9.65
N LEU A 168 -2.09 -9.35 8.73
CA LEU A 168 -0.69 -8.92 8.76
C LEU A 168 -0.34 -8.16 10.04
N PHE A 169 -1.23 -7.26 10.47
CA PHE A 169 -1.05 -6.49 11.70
C PHE A 169 -1.00 -7.40 12.93
N ILE A 170 -1.95 -8.34 13.04
CA ILE A 170 -2.01 -9.31 14.15
C ILE A 170 -0.75 -10.18 14.15
N LEU A 171 -0.38 -10.75 13.00
CA LEU A 171 0.81 -11.61 12.89
C LEU A 171 2.10 -10.85 13.22
N THR A 172 2.21 -9.60 12.78
CA THR A 172 3.40 -8.78 13.03
C THR A 172 3.49 -8.41 14.50
N THR A 173 2.38 -7.95 15.10
CA THR A 173 2.31 -7.62 16.54
C THR A 173 2.58 -8.85 17.40
N TRP A 174 1.99 -9.99 17.06
CA TRP A 174 2.25 -11.26 17.72
C TRP A 174 3.73 -11.66 17.64
N ARG A 175 4.32 -11.55 16.45
CA ARG A 175 5.73 -11.89 16.23
C ARG A 175 6.66 -10.98 17.04
N ILE A 176 6.36 -9.68 17.07
CA ILE A 176 7.10 -8.70 17.87
C ILE A 176 6.98 -9.03 19.35
N TYR A 177 5.77 -9.34 19.83
CA TYR A 177 5.53 -9.71 21.22
C TYR A 177 6.34 -10.94 21.65
N VAL A 178 6.28 -12.02 20.84
CA VAL A 178 7.06 -13.24 21.10
C VAL A 178 8.56 -12.94 21.10
N LEU A 179 9.05 -12.18 20.12
CA LEU A 179 10.48 -11.88 20.00
C LEU A 179 10.98 -10.99 21.15
N SER A 180 10.16 -10.02 21.58
CA SER A 180 10.45 -9.16 22.73
C SER A 180 10.46 -9.95 24.04
N ARG A 181 9.66 -11.01 24.14
CA ARG A 181 9.63 -11.90 25.31
C ARG A 181 10.86 -12.79 25.37
N ASP A 182 11.27 -13.37 24.24
CA ASP A 182 12.35 -14.38 24.21
C ASP A 182 13.76 -13.76 24.24
N TYR A 183 13.98 -12.62 23.56
CA TYR A 183 15.32 -12.02 23.40
C TYR A 183 15.50 -10.71 24.18
N GLY A 184 14.48 -10.28 24.92
CA GLY A 184 14.46 -8.97 25.58
C GLY A 184 14.24 -7.81 24.61
N ARG A 185 14.13 -6.60 25.17
CA ARG A 185 13.93 -5.35 24.41
C ARG A 185 15.26 -4.90 23.80
N THR A 186 15.57 -5.37 22.60
CA THR A 186 16.66 -4.79 21.80
C THR A 186 16.19 -3.48 21.15
N ARG A 187 17.12 -2.52 20.96
CA ARG A 187 16.83 -1.22 20.34
C ARG A 187 16.20 -1.36 18.95
N LEU A 188 16.62 -2.38 18.20
CA LEU A 188 16.04 -2.74 16.90
C LEU A 188 14.58 -3.21 17.03
N ILE A 189 14.27 -4.12 17.97
CA ILE A 189 12.91 -4.63 18.17
C ILE A 189 12.00 -3.52 18.67
N GLU A 190 12.46 -2.67 19.58
CA GLU A 190 11.67 -1.56 20.11
C GLU A 190 11.35 -0.53 19.03
N THR A 191 12.33 -0.19 18.19
CA THR A 191 12.11 0.76 17.09
C THR A 191 11.23 0.15 16.00
N LEU A 192 11.43 -1.13 15.67
CA LEU A 192 10.58 -1.87 14.74
C LEU A 192 9.14 -1.98 15.26
N ALA A 193 8.98 -2.21 16.57
CA ALA A 193 7.68 -2.26 17.21
C ALA A 193 7.00 -0.90 17.16
N HIS A 194 7.66 0.14 17.63
CA HIS A 194 7.07 1.47 17.69
C HIS A 194 6.74 2.03 16.30
N SER A 195 7.71 1.97 15.38
CA SER A 195 7.51 2.51 14.03
C SER A 195 6.56 1.61 13.24
N GLY A 196 6.80 0.29 13.24
CA GLY A 196 5.98 -0.69 12.52
C GLY A 196 4.52 -0.69 12.95
N ILE A 197 4.24 -0.70 14.26
CA ILE A 197 2.85 -0.73 14.77
C ILE A 197 2.10 0.54 14.37
N THR A 198 2.72 1.72 14.50
CA THR A 198 2.08 2.97 14.07
C THR A 198 1.76 2.95 12.57
N TYR A 199 2.66 2.42 11.74
CA TYR A 199 2.42 2.28 10.30
C TYR A 199 1.25 1.35 9.97
N PHE A 200 1.21 0.15 10.56
CA PHE A 200 0.11 -0.78 10.33
C PHE A 200 -1.22 -0.24 10.88
N ALA A 201 -1.21 0.48 12.00
CA ALA A 201 -2.41 1.11 12.55
C ALA A 201 -2.97 2.18 11.59
N ILE A 202 -2.11 3.01 11.00
CA ILE A 202 -2.51 3.99 9.98
C ILE A 202 -3.11 3.28 8.76
N LEU A 203 -2.46 2.21 8.27
CA LEU A 203 -2.92 1.47 7.10
C LEU A 203 -4.28 0.80 7.34
N VAL A 204 -4.44 0.11 8.47
CA VAL A 204 -5.72 -0.49 8.88
C VAL A 204 -6.79 0.60 9.02
N GLY A 205 -6.46 1.74 9.65
CA GLY A 205 -7.37 2.87 9.79
C GLY A 205 -7.84 3.44 8.45
N LEU A 206 -6.95 3.56 7.46
CA LEU A 206 -7.30 4.03 6.12
C LEU A 206 -8.17 3.04 5.35
N VAL A 207 -7.88 1.74 5.45
CA VAL A 207 -8.71 0.70 4.82
C VAL A 207 -10.08 0.64 5.49
N MET A 208 -10.14 0.77 6.82
CA MET A 208 -11.39 0.88 7.58
C MET A 208 -12.20 2.11 7.15
N PHE A 209 -11.56 3.27 7.04
CA PHE A 209 -12.19 4.49 6.56
C PHE A 209 -12.74 4.32 5.14
N SER A 210 -12.01 3.63 4.26
CA SER A 210 -12.46 3.36 2.89
C SER A 210 -13.64 2.39 2.85
N CYS A 211 -13.62 1.36 3.70
CA CYS A 211 -14.72 0.39 3.84
C CYS A 211 -16.00 1.06 4.37
N ILE A 212 -15.88 1.86 5.45
CA ILE A 212 -17.00 2.61 6.04
C ILE A 212 -17.48 3.72 5.10
N GLY A 213 -16.57 4.45 4.47
CA GLY A 213 -16.92 5.47 3.47
C GLY A 213 -17.71 4.90 2.31
N GLY A 214 -17.53 3.61 2.03
CA GLY A 214 -18.32 2.85 1.08
C GLY A 214 -19.79 2.68 1.40
N THR A 215 -20.15 2.60 2.68
CA THR A 215 -21.54 2.39 3.12
C THR A 215 -22.31 3.70 3.24
N VAL A 216 -21.60 4.83 3.32
CA VAL A 216 -22.18 6.17 3.48
C VAL A 216 -22.24 6.87 2.12
N GLU A 217 -23.45 7.04 1.57
CA GLU A 217 -23.67 7.68 0.26
C GLU A 217 -23.01 9.06 0.13
N SER A 218 -23.00 9.87 1.20
CA SER A 218 -22.46 11.23 1.22
C SER A 218 -20.94 11.33 1.04
N ILE A 219 -20.19 10.27 1.31
CA ILE A 219 -18.72 10.27 1.21
C ILE A 219 -18.19 9.19 0.29
N ARG A 220 -19.06 8.39 -0.33
CA ARG A 220 -18.70 7.22 -1.13
C ARG A 220 -17.78 7.57 -2.29
N ILE A 221 -18.16 8.57 -3.10
CA ILE A 221 -17.38 8.98 -4.27
C ILE A 221 -16.06 9.60 -3.81
N ALA A 222 -16.08 10.41 -2.74
CA ALA A 222 -14.88 11.03 -2.20
C ALA A 222 -13.90 10.01 -1.62
N ALA A 223 -14.38 9.02 -0.87
CA ALA A 223 -13.56 7.97 -0.26
C ALA A 223 -12.80 7.18 -1.32
N TYR A 224 -13.50 6.74 -2.38
CA TYR A 224 -12.91 5.91 -3.43
C TYR A 224 -12.15 6.71 -4.50
N GLY A 225 -12.67 7.88 -4.88
CA GLY A 225 -12.10 8.72 -5.93
C GLY A 225 -10.89 9.53 -5.46
N SER A 226 -10.66 9.65 -4.15
CA SER A 226 -9.53 10.41 -3.61
C SER A 226 -8.16 9.84 -3.94
N GLY A 227 -8.04 8.52 -4.18
CA GLY A 227 -6.72 7.89 -4.30
C GLY A 227 -5.84 7.99 -3.04
N GLY A 228 -6.41 8.41 -1.91
CA GLY A 228 -5.65 8.64 -0.67
C GLY A 228 -5.08 7.36 -0.08
N LEU A 229 -5.85 6.26 -0.13
CA LEU A 229 -5.42 4.96 0.37
C LEU A 229 -4.11 4.46 -0.29
N PRO A 230 -4.00 4.35 -1.63
CA PRO A 230 -2.75 3.93 -2.27
C PRO A 230 -1.62 4.95 -2.11
N ALA A 231 -1.93 6.25 -2.09
CA ALA A 231 -0.92 7.29 -1.87
C ALA A 231 -0.27 7.18 -0.49
N ILE A 232 -1.08 7.20 0.57
CA ILE A 232 -0.57 7.14 1.94
C ILE A 232 0.08 5.78 2.22
N SER A 233 -0.48 4.68 1.71
CA SER A 233 0.14 3.35 1.84
C SER A 233 1.55 3.31 1.23
N SER A 234 1.75 3.92 0.06
CA SER A 234 3.07 3.99 -0.58
C SER A 234 4.09 4.82 0.22
N VAL A 235 3.66 5.98 0.72
CA VAL A 235 4.47 6.84 1.59
C VAL A 235 4.89 6.08 2.85
N VAL A 236 3.92 5.51 3.55
CA VAL A 236 4.14 4.74 4.78
C VAL A 236 5.10 3.57 4.56
N CYS A 237 4.93 2.82 3.45
CA CYS A 237 5.81 1.71 3.10
C CYS A 237 7.25 2.18 2.84
N SER A 238 7.42 3.31 2.13
CA SER A 238 8.74 3.88 1.85
C SER A 238 9.46 4.33 3.13
N HIS A 239 8.76 5.04 4.02
CA HIS A 239 9.28 5.49 5.31
C HIS A 239 9.69 4.33 6.21
N MET A 240 8.89 3.25 6.23
CA MET A 240 9.25 2.04 6.98
C MET A 240 10.56 1.44 6.48
N ILE A 241 10.76 1.35 5.16
CA ILE A 241 11.98 0.81 4.56
C ILE A 241 13.20 1.69 4.91
N PHE A 242 13.06 3.02 4.84
CA PHE A 242 14.16 3.92 5.20
C PHE A 242 14.49 3.87 6.68
N SER A 243 13.48 3.83 7.54
CA SER A 243 13.66 3.69 8.99
C SER A 243 14.50 2.43 9.31
N LEU A 244 14.20 1.31 8.64
CA LEU A 244 14.96 0.07 8.77
C LEU A 244 16.42 0.22 8.31
N HIS A 245 16.65 0.90 7.19
CA HIS A 245 17.99 1.12 6.66
C HIS A 245 18.84 2.02 7.56
N GLN A 246 18.24 3.09 8.08
CA GLN A 246 18.91 4.02 8.99
C GLN A 246 19.32 3.32 10.29
N ILE A 247 18.44 2.52 10.88
CA ILE A 247 18.77 1.77 12.10
C ILE A 247 19.86 0.75 11.84
N ALA A 248 19.78 0.02 10.73
CA ALA A 248 20.81 -0.96 10.36
C ALA A 248 22.19 -0.31 10.14
N ARG A 249 22.23 0.96 9.70
CA ARG A 249 23.46 1.75 9.62
C ARG A 249 23.94 2.20 11.00
N GLU A 250 23.05 2.75 11.83
CA GLU A 250 23.40 3.18 13.19
C GLU A 250 24.01 2.04 14.02
N ASP A 251 23.43 0.84 13.94
CA ASP A 251 23.94 -0.33 14.67
C ASP A 251 25.33 -0.76 14.16
N ARG A 252 25.62 -0.55 12.86
CA ARG A 252 26.93 -0.81 12.27
C ARG A 252 27.96 0.23 12.72
N ASP A 253 27.59 1.51 12.72
CA ASP A 253 28.49 2.62 13.04
C ASP A 253 28.79 2.71 14.53
N LYS A 254 27.80 2.40 15.38
CA LYS A 254 28.01 2.29 16.84
C LYS A 254 28.91 1.12 17.23
N GLY A 255 29.24 0.26 16.27
CA GLY A 255 30.24 -0.79 16.40
C GLY A 255 30.21 -1.38 17.80
N TYR A 256 29.12 -2.09 18.16
CA TYR A 256 29.23 -3.00 19.29
C TYR A 256 30.50 -3.81 18.99
N PRO A 257 31.58 -3.64 19.76
CA PRO A 257 32.75 -4.46 19.54
C PRO A 257 32.20 -5.86 19.62
N SER A 258 32.35 -6.61 18.53
CA SER A 258 32.25 -8.06 18.57
C SER A 258 32.88 -8.47 19.88
N SER A 259 32.03 -8.97 20.79
CA SER A 259 32.38 -9.26 22.18
C SER A 259 33.82 -9.75 22.22
N PRO A 260 34.73 -9.10 22.99
CA PRO A 260 36.15 -9.42 22.95
C PRO A 260 36.27 -10.92 23.01
N ALA A 261 36.97 -11.48 22.01
CA ALA A 261 37.20 -12.90 21.82
C ALA A 261 37.20 -13.59 23.19
N ARG A 262 36.11 -14.30 23.47
CA ARG A 262 35.94 -15.02 24.73
C ARG A 262 37.13 -15.95 24.82
N SER A 263 38.06 -15.59 25.72
CA SER A 263 39.17 -16.44 26.07
C SER A 263 38.62 -17.82 26.44
N ASN A 264 39.34 -18.83 25.99
CA ASN A 264 39.16 -20.27 26.21
C ASN A 264 38.49 -20.64 27.55
N THR A 265 37.18 -20.54 27.62
CA THR A 265 36.36 -21.20 28.65
C THR A 265 35.29 -21.96 27.90
N GLY A 266 35.44 -23.28 27.87
CA GLY A 266 34.69 -24.25 27.07
C GLY A 266 33.22 -24.36 27.44
N VAL A 267 32.45 -23.30 27.20
CA VAL A 267 30.98 -23.30 27.29
C VAL A 267 30.45 -22.84 25.93
N LYS A 268 29.97 -23.81 25.14
CA LYS A 268 29.30 -23.58 23.84
C LYS A 268 28.09 -22.65 24.05
N PRO A 269 28.06 -21.44 23.46
CA PRO A 269 26.81 -20.73 23.25
C PRO A 269 26.14 -21.28 21.99
N GLN A 270 25.00 -21.94 22.15
CA GLN A 270 24.09 -22.20 21.04
C GLN A 270 23.45 -20.87 20.61
N SER A 271 23.41 -20.65 19.28
CA SER A 271 22.62 -19.65 18.56
C SER A 271 23.15 -18.20 18.52
N ALA A 272 24.27 -17.99 17.83
CA ALA A 272 24.43 -16.78 17.02
C ALA A 272 23.73 -17.02 15.67
N ILE A 273 22.82 -16.12 15.29
CA ILE A 273 22.21 -16.12 13.96
C ILE A 273 23.32 -15.80 12.94
N PRO A 274 23.67 -16.69 12.00
CA PRO A 274 24.68 -16.38 11.00
C PRO A 274 24.07 -15.41 10.00
N LEU A 275 24.39 -14.12 10.14
CA LEU A 275 24.37 -13.19 9.02
C LEU A 275 25.52 -13.59 8.10
N GLN A 276 25.26 -14.46 7.13
CA GLN A 276 26.20 -14.76 6.06
C GLN A 276 26.52 -13.46 5.32
N SER A 277 27.73 -12.95 5.54
CA SER A 277 28.36 -11.99 4.66
C SER A 277 28.52 -12.67 3.29
N VAL A 278 27.80 -12.15 2.29
CA VAL A 278 28.02 -12.51 0.89
C VAL A 278 29.32 -11.85 0.47
N THR A 279 30.43 -12.58 0.64
CA THR A 279 31.72 -12.22 0.06
C THR A 279 31.70 -12.65 -1.40
N SER A 280 31.89 -11.68 -2.29
CA SER A 280 32.08 -11.86 -3.72
C SER A 280 33.21 -12.85 -4.01
N ALA A 281 32.89 -13.93 -4.72
CA ALA A 281 33.89 -14.82 -5.29
C ALA A 281 34.55 -14.12 -6.49
N ASN A 282 35.80 -13.71 -6.30
CA ASN A 282 36.72 -13.43 -7.39
C ASN A 282 37.05 -14.75 -8.10
N THR A 283 36.78 -14.83 -9.40
CA THR A 283 37.35 -15.85 -10.29
C THR A 283 38.69 -15.35 -10.85
N PRO A 284 39.79 -16.10 -10.71
CA PRO A 284 40.97 -15.92 -11.55
C PRO A 284 40.91 -16.82 -12.80
N TYR A 285 41.51 -16.29 -13.86
CA TYR A 285 41.92 -16.88 -15.13
C TYR A 285 42.04 -18.42 -15.21
N ALA A 286 41.45 -18.97 -16.29
CA ALA A 286 42.04 -19.96 -17.18
C ALA A 286 41.41 -19.80 -18.57
#